data_AF-A0A380P1V5-F1
#
_entry.id   AF-A0A380P1V5-F1
#
_cell.length_a   1.000
_cell.length_b   1.000
_cell.length_c   1.000
_cell.angle_alpha   90.00
_cell.angle_beta   90.00
_cell.angle_gamma   90.00
#
_symmetry.space_group_name_H-M   'P 1'
#
loop_
_entity.id
_entity.type
_entity.pdbx_description
1 polymer ?
#
loop_
_entity_poly.entity_id
_entity_poly.type
_entity_poly.pdbx_seq_one_letter_code
_entity_poly.pdbx_strand_id
1 'polypeptide(L)'
;MSEEMDQHELLANLAQDYYLSQLSLAELAEKYHLSRYLVNKYLDDARREGIVTINIAAPNPRNLELEKVFQKTFDIPHIYILMDNISPTETTENILNYSAHQLAPMIAQSKVVGLTWGGTIFNIINYFPVSVLEHVTFTQFIGENMKYKSAAGSMRMVELAAARFSAEYLTMTGPLYIIDDATREKMAQEIAVQPAFAASNRWTYYLQP
;
A
#
# COMPACT_ATOMS: atom_id res chain seq x y z
N MET A 1 -54.18 -16.06 13.52
CA MET A 1 -53.78 -15.18 12.41
C MET A 1 -52.35 -14.78 12.71
N SER A 2 -51.39 -15.53 12.18
CA SER A 2 -49.96 -15.23 12.31
C SER A 2 -49.65 -14.09 11.36
N GLU A 3 -49.25 -12.94 11.91
CA GLU A 3 -48.68 -11.84 11.14
C GLU A 3 -47.46 -12.37 10.39
N GLU A 4 -47.50 -12.30 9.05
CA GLU A 4 -46.29 -12.38 8.25
C GLU A 4 -45.40 -11.22 8.71
N MET A 5 -44.36 -11.55 9.48
CA MET A 5 -43.35 -10.58 9.88
C MET A 5 -42.80 -9.95 8.60
N ASP A 6 -42.82 -8.61 8.53
CA ASP A 6 -42.27 -7.88 7.40
C ASP A 6 -40.85 -8.39 7.15
N GLN A 7 -40.53 -8.73 5.91
CA GLN A 7 -39.21 -9.25 5.54
C GLN A 7 -38.11 -8.29 6.02
N HIS A 8 -38.37 -6.98 5.98
CA HIS A 8 -37.45 -5.97 6.50
C HIS A 8 -37.25 -6.07 8.02
N GLU A 9 -38.32 -6.32 8.76
CA GLU A 9 -38.31 -6.50 10.21
C GLU A 9 -37.60 -7.81 10.61
N LEU A 10 -37.82 -8.90 9.88
CA LEU A 10 -37.08 -10.16 10.07
C LEU A 10 -35.58 -9.96 9.90
N LEU A 11 -35.16 -9.27 8.83
CA LEU A 11 -33.75 -8.98 8.54
C LEU A 11 -33.11 -8.12 9.63
N ALA A 12 -33.81 -7.08 10.09
CA ALA A 12 -33.37 -6.20 11.17
C ALA A 12 -33.21 -6.97 12.50
N ASN A 13 -34.19 -7.82 12.84
CA ASN A 13 -34.16 -8.63 14.07
C ASN A 13 -33.02 -9.66 14.06
N LEU A 14 -32.85 -10.39 12.95
CA LEU A 14 -31.73 -11.32 12.78
C LEU A 14 -30.38 -10.61 12.92
N ALA A 15 -30.24 -9.44 12.31
CA ALA A 15 -29.04 -8.63 12.39
C ALA A 15 -28.77 -8.13 13.83
N GLN A 16 -29.79 -7.63 14.52
CA GLN A 16 -29.66 -7.16 15.90
C GLN A 16 -29.16 -8.28 16.82
N ASP A 17 -29.78 -9.46 16.76
CA ASP A 17 -29.35 -10.60 17.55
C ASP A 17 -27.92 -11.06 17.21
N TYR A 18 -27.56 -11.06 15.93
CA TYR A 18 -26.23 -11.48 15.49
C TYR A 18 -25.14 -10.49 15.89
N TYR A 19 -25.29 -9.21 15.53
CA TYR A 19 -24.23 -8.21 15.70
C TYR A 19 -24.21 -7.55 17.08
N LEU A 20 -25.37 -7.36 17.72
CA LEU A 20 -25.45 -6.70 19.04
C LEU A 20 -25.53 -7.72 20.17
N SER A 21 -26.33 -8.78 20.02
CA SER A 21 -26.48 -9.81 21.06
C SER A 21 -25.51 -10.98 20.92
N GLN A 22 -24.69 -11.01 19.85
CA GLN A 22 -23.65 -12.01 19.62
C GLN A 22 -24.17 -13.45 19.56
N LEU A 23 -25.42 -13.66 19.14
CA LEU A 23 -25.95 -15.01 18.93
C LEU A 23 -25.22 -15.67 17.75
N SER A 24 -24.89 -16.94 17.90
CA SER A 24 -24.35 -17.75 16.81
C SER A 24 -25.41 -18.04 15.74
N LEU A 25 -24.96 -18.39 14.53
CA LEU A 25 -25.86 -18.84 13.45
C LEU A 25 -26.71 -20.05 13.86
N ALA A 26 -26.24 -20.85 14.83
CA ALA A 26 -26.97 -22.00 15.36
C ALA A 26 -28.16 -21.56 16.23
N GLU A 27 -27.91 -20.65 17.16
CA GLU A 27 -28.93 -20.12 18.08
C GLU A 27 -29.99 -19.32 17.32
N LEU A 28 -29.58 -18.56 16.30
CA LEU A 28 -30.50 -17.87 15.40
C LEU A 28 -31.37 -18.83 14.59
N ALA A 29 -30.78 -19.90 14.05
CA ALA A 29 -31.51 -20.92 13.29
C ALA A 29 -32.61 -21.57 14.16
N GLU A 30 -32.30 -21.87 15.42
CA GLU A 30 -33.27 -22.38 16.39
C GLU A 30 -34.33 -21.33 16.75
N LYS A 31 -33.91 -20.11 17.12
CA LYS A 31 -34.80 -19.01 17.56
C LYS A 31 -35.82 -18.61 16.50
N TYR A 32 -35.41 -18.51 15.23
CA TYR A 32 -36.25 -18.06 14.13
C TYR A 32 -36.87 -19.20 13.31
N HIS A 33 -36.62 -20.46 13.70
CA HIS A 33 -37.05 -21.65 12.96
C HIS A 33 -36.60 -21.66 11.49
N LEU A 34 -35.36 -21.22 11.26
CA LEU A 34 -34.72 -21.13 9.94
C LEU A 34 -33.55 -22.11 9.83
N SER A 35 -33.17 -22.46 8.60
CA SER A 35 -31.89 -23.17 8.40
C SER A 35 -30.71 -22.21 8.61
N ARG A 36 -29.55 -22.73 9.04
CA ARG A 36 -28.32 -21.93 9.13
C ARG A 36 -27.95 -21.24 7.80
N TYR A 37 -28.26 -21.89 6.67
CA TYR A 37 -28.07 -21.33 5.34
C TYR A 37 -28.95 -20.08 5.14
N LEU A 38 -30.24 -20.15 5.50
CA LEU A 38 -31.16 -19.02 5.40
C LEU A 38 -30.77 -17.88 6.35
N VAL A 39 -30.37 -18.18 7.59
CA VAL A 39 -29.88 -17.16 8.53
C VAL A 39 -28.69 -16.41 7.93
N ASN A 40 -27.70 -17.13 7.39
CA ASN A 40 -26.52 -16.49 6.79
C ASN A 40 -26.90 -15.64 5.57
N LYS A 41 -27.74 -16.19 4.68
CA LYS A 41 -28.27 -15.45 3.52
C LYS A 41 -29.02 -14.18 3.94
N TYR A 42 -29.84 -14.24 4.99
CA TYR A 42 -30.58 -13.08 5.49
C TYR A 42 -29.65 -12.04 6.14
N LEU A 43 -28.59 -12.46 6.83
CA LEU A 43 -27.56 -11.52 7.30
C LEU A 43 -26.79 -10.86 6.13
N ASP A 44 -26.55 -11.59 5.04
CA ASP A 44 -26.01 -11.04 3.78
C ASP A 44 -26.98 -10.03 3.16
N ASP A 45 -28.26 -10.39 3.04
CA ASP A 45 -29.32 -9.55 2.47
C ASP A 45 -29.48 -8.26 3.31
N ALA A 46 -29.45 -8.35 4.64
CA ALA A 46 -29.51 -7.19 5.54
C ALA A 46 -28.34 -6.22 5.35
N ARG A 47 -27.14 -6.73 5.07
CA ARG A 47 -25.98 -5.88 4.71
C ARG A 47 -26.16 -5.26 3.33
N ARG A 48 -26.59 -6.05 2.34
CA ARG A 48 -26.75 -5.60 0.95
C ARG A 48 -27.85 -4.54 0.79
N GLU A 49 -28.93 -4.66 1.56
CA GLU A 49 -30.07 -3.74 1.53
C GLU A 49 -29.86 -2.50 2.41
N GLY A 50 -28.73 -2.39 3.12
CA GLY A 50 -28.38 -1.24 3.96
C GLY A 50 -29.05 -1.23 5.34
N ILE A 51 -29.79 -2.29 5.69
CA ILE A 51 -30.35 -2.49 7.05
C ILE A 51 -29.23 -2.53 8.09
N VAL A 52 -28.11 -3.14 7.71
CA VAL A 52 -26.89 -3.19 8.51
C VAL A 52 -25.81 -2.37 7.83
N THR A 53 -25.36 -1.31 8.50
CA THR A 53 -24.15 -0.59 8.15
C THR A 53 -23.10 -0.82 9.24
N ILE A 54 -21.96 -1.40 8.88
CA ILE A 54 -20.84 -1.60 9.80
C ILE A 54 -19.83 -0.48 9.57
N ASN A 55 -19.59 0.31 10.60
CA ASN A 55 -18.53 1.32 10.59
C ASN A 55 -17.35 0.84 11.45
N ILE A 56 -16.15 0.83 10.87
CA ILE A 56 -14.92 0.46 11.57
C ILE A 56 -14.04 1.71 11.68
N ALA A 57 -13.84 2.18 12.91
CA ALA A 57 -12.92 3.28 13.20
C ALA A 57 -11.47 2.78 13.14
N ALA A 58 -10.89 2.72 11.95
CA ALA A 58 -9.47 2.45 11.75
C ALA A 58 -8.65 3.75 11.84
N PRO A 59 -7.39 3.71 12.33
CA PRO A 59 -6.50 4.88 12.35
C PRO A 59 -6.28 5.50 10.96
N ASN A 60 -6.33 4.66 9.93
CA ASN A 60 -6.22 5.03 8.52
C ASN A 60 -7.43 4.45 7.79
N PRO A 61 -8.58 5.15 7.75
CA PRO A 61 -9.79 4.64 7.10
C PRO A 61 -9.54 4.43 5.59
N ARG A 62 -10.00 3.28 5.07
CA ARG A 62 -9.79 2.89 3.67
C ARG A 62 -11.09 2.66 2.93
N ASN A 63 -11.11 3.03 1.66
CA ASN A 63 -12.21 2.75 0.74
C ASN A 63 -12.01 1.39 0.06
N LEU A 64 -12.33 0.31 0.78
CA LEU A 64 -12.15 -1.07 0.32
C LEU A 64 -12.95 -1.40 -0.95
N GLU A 65 -14.12 -0.78 -1.12
CA GLU A 65 -14.93 -1.00 -2.32
C GLU A 65 -14.26 -0.38 -3.55
N LEU A 66 -13.72 0.84 -3.42
CA LEU A 66 -12.98 1.46 -4.51
C LEU A 66 -11.67 0.73 -4.79
N GLU A 67 -10.98 0.22 -3.76
CA GLU A 67 -9.80 -0.65 -3.94
C GLU A 67 -10.14 -1.86 -4.80
N LYS A 68 -11.22 -2.61 -4.49
CA LYS A 68 -11.66 -3.77 -5.27
C LYS A 68 -11.97 -3.40 -6.73
N VAL A 69 -12.64 -2.27 -6.95
CA VAL A 69 -12.95 -1.77 -8.30
C VAL A 69 -11.66 -1.51 -9.07
N PHE A 70 -10.68 -0.83 -8.46
CA PHE A 70 -9.41 -0.52 -9.10
C PHE A 70 -8.56 -1.76 -9.35
N GLN A 71 -8.46 -2.69 -8.39
CA GLN A 71 -7.74 -3.97 -8.57
C GLN A 71 -8.29 -4.73 -9.77
N LYS A 72 -9.62 -4.86 -9.88
CA LYS A 72 -10.26 -5.56 -10.99
C LYS A 72 -10.08 -4.84 -12.33
N THR A 73 -10.04 -3.52 -12.32
CA THR A 73 -9.98 -2.70 -13.56
C THR A 73 -8.56 -2.61 -14.10
N PHE A 74 -7.55 -2.50 -13.23
CA PHE A 74 -6.18 -2.17 -13.61
C PHE A 74 -5.16 -3.30 -13.37
N ASP A 75 -5.58 -4.46 -12.84
CA ASP A 75 -4.71 -5.59 -12.50
C ASP A 75 -3.52 -5.21 -11.60
N ILE A 76 -3.79 -4.32 -10.63
CA ILE A 76 -2.77 -3.83 -9.68
C ILE A 76 -2.82 -4.71 -8.42
N PRO A 77 -1.74 -5.46 -8.09
CA PRO A 77 -1.75 -6.39 -6.96
C PRO A 77 -1.84 -5.68 -5.60
N HIS A 78 -1.26 -4.49 -5.49
CA HIS A 78 -1.24 -3.69 -4.27
C HIS A 78 -1.81 -2.30 -4.55
N ILE A 79 -3.06 -2.07 -4.14
CA ILE A 79 -3.66 -0.75 -4.15
C ILE A 79 -4.33 -0.48 -2.81
N TYR A 80 -4.14 0.74 -2.33
CA TYR A 80 -4.70 1.21 -1.08
C TYR A 80 -5.30 2.59 -1.32
N ILE A 81 -6.56 2.76 -0.94
CA ILE A 81 -7.27 4.04 -1.11
C ILE A 81 -7.67 4.51 0.28
N LEU A 82 -6.99 5.53 0.76
CA LEU A 82 -7.31 6.16 2.04
C LEU A 82 -8.48 7.12 1.87
N MET A 83 -9.36 7.17 2.87
CA MET A 83 -10.39 8.21 2.95
C MET A 83 -9.76 9.52 3.39
N ASP A 84 -10.24 10.63 2.81
CA ASP A 84 -9.79 11.97 3.19
C ASP A 84 -10.15 12.28 4.64
N ASN A 85 -9.26 13.00 5.34
CA ASN A 85 -9.57 13.63 6.62
C ASN A 85 -10.11 15.05 6.41
N ILE A 86 -10.64 15.64 7.47
CA ILE A 86 -11.08 17.05 7.47
C ILE A 86 -9.89 17.98 7.15
N SER A 87 -8.68 17.63 7.59
CA SER A 87 -7.46 18.38 7.33
C SER A 87 -6.69 17.80 6.13
N PRO A 88 -6.37 18.61 5.10
CA PRO A 88 -5.52 18.19 3.98
C PRO A 88 -4.11 17.79 4.42
N THR A 89 -3.58 18.45 5.45
CA THR A 89 -2.25 18.13 6.01
C THR A 89 -2.26 16.74 6.65
N GLU A 90 -3.27 16.45 7.49
CA GLU A 90 -3.44 15.13 8.10
C GLU A 90 -3.66 14.04 7.05
N THR A 91 -4.40 14.35 5.99
CA THR A 91 -4.59 13.44 4.86
C THR A 91 -3.25 13.08 4.21
N THR A 92 -2.39 14.09 3.97
CA THR A 92 -1.06 13.89 3.40
C THR A 92 -0.17 13.06 4.33
N GLU A 93 -0.12 13.39 5.62
CA GLU A 93 0.68 12.65 6.61
C GLU A 93 0.24 11.19 6.73
N ASN A 94 -1.08 10.93 6.72
CA ASN A 94 -1.62 9.58 6.74
C ASN A 94 -1.22 8.77 5.50
N ILE A 95 -1.26 9.38 4.30
CA ILE A 95 -0.79 8.74 3.07
C ILE A 95 0.68 8.37 3.19
N LEU A 96 1.53 9.28 3.66
CA LEU A 96 2.97 9.05 3.78
C LEU A 96 3.29 7.95 4.81
N ASN A 97 2.67 8.01 5.99
CA ASN A 97 2.85 7.03 7.05
C ASN A 97 2.34 5.65 6.64
N TYR A 98 1.13 5.57 6.07
CA TYR A 98 0.56 4.32 5.59
C TYR A 98 1.42 3.70 4.50
N SER A 99 1.91 4.50 3.55
CA SER A 99 2.81 4.03 2.49
C SER A 99 4.09 3.45 3.06
N ALA A 100 4.73 4.12 4.02
CA ALA A 100 5.94 3.62 4.66
C ALA A 100 5.71 2.27 5.36
N HIS A 101 4.58 2.13 6.06
CA HIS A 101 4.19 0.88 6.71
C HIS A 101 3.93 -0.28 5.73
N GLN A 102 3.28 -0.01 4.60
CA GLN A 102 3.05 -1.07 3.59
C GLN A 102 4.34 -1.45 2.85
N LEU A 103 5.23 -0.49 2.60
CA LEU A 103 6.46 -0.72 1.83
C LEU A 103 7.57 -1.40 2.65
N ALA A 104 7.67 -1.15 3.97
CA ALA A 104 8.75 -1.69 4.78
C ALA A 104 8.87 -3.24 4.76
N PRO A 105 7.77 -4.02 4.85
CA PRO A 105 7.84 -5.48 4.69
C PRO A 105 8.30 -5.91 3.29
N MET A 106 7.89 -5.19 2.24
CA MET A 106 8.29 -5.50 0.86
C MET A 106 9.79 -5.26 0.66
N ILE A 107 10.31 -4.16 1.23
CA ILE A 107 11.74 -3.86 1.29
C ILE A 107 12.51 -4.97 2.01
N ALA A 108 12.02 -5.41 3.18
CA ALA A 108 12.69 -6.46 3.96
C ALA A 108 12.79 -7.81 3.21
N GLN A 109 11.85 -8.10 2.32
CA GLN A 109 11.85 -9.31 1.48
C GLN A 109 12.67 -9.18 0.18
N SER A 110 13.16 -7.97 -0.11
CA SER A 110 13.92 -7.68 -1.32
C SER A 110 15.42 -7.95 -1.12
N LYS A 111 16.15 -8.15 -2.22
CA LYS A 111 17.63 -8.07 -2.22
C LYS A 111 18.12 -6.71 -2.69
N VAL A 112 17.43 -6.14 -3.68
CA VAL A 112 17.78 -4.83 -4.25
C VAL A 112 16.52 -3.99 -4.38
N VAL A 113 16.58 -2.76 -3.89
CA VAL A 113 15.48 -1.77 -3.97
C VAL A 113 15.93 -0.59 -4.82
N GLY A 114 15.27 -0.40 -5.97
CA GLY A 114 15.52 0.73 -6.87
C GLY A 114 14.74 1.97 -6.42
N LEU A 115 15.42 3.10 -6.30
CA LEU A 115 14.80 4.40 -5.97
C LEU A 115 15.01 5.40 -7.12
N THR A 116 13.94 6.17 -7.38
CA THR A 116 13.98 7.27 -8.35
C THR A 116 14.27 8.61 -7.67
N TRP A 117 13.54 9.65 -8.02
CA TRP A 117 13.57 10.98 -7.41
C TRP A 117 12.16 11.37 -6.99
N GLY A 118 12.04 12.41 -6.15
CA GLY A 118 10.77 13.10 -5.95
C GLY A 118 10.39 13.32 -4.50
N GLY A 119 9.57 14.35 -4.28
CA GLY A 119 9.16 14.76 -2.93
C GLY A 119 8.35 13.68 -2.21
N THR A 120 7.47 12.96 -2.92
CA THR A 120 6.64 11.90 -2.34
C THR A 120 7.49 10.77 -1.75
N ILE A 121 8.37 10.17 -2.55
CA ILE A 121 9.25 9.09 -2.06
C ILE A 121 10.20 9.60 -0.98
N PHE A 122 10.76 10.81 -1.13
CA PHE A 122 11.58 11.42 -0.08
C PHE A 122 10.82 11.53 1.24
N ASN A 123 9.58 12.00 1.21
CA ASN A 123 8.75 12.11 2.40
C ASN A 123 8.40 10.73 2.98
N ILE A 124 8.06 9.74 2.15
CA ILE A 124 7.80 8.36 2.59
C ILE A 124 9.02 7.78 3.31
N ILE A 125 10.24 7.99 2.78
CA ILE A 125 11.48 7.51 3.42
C ILE A 125 11.60 8.04 4.86
N ASN A 126 11.12 9.26 5.11
CA ASN A 126 11.17 9.85 6.46
C ASN A 126 10.23 9.17 7.47
N TYR A 127 9.24 8.40 7.01
CA TYR A 127 8.35 7.60 7.85
C TYR A 127 8.80 6.14 7.99
N PHE A 128 9.85 5.70 7.29
CA PHE A 128 10.33 4.33 7.48
C PHE A 128 10.84 4.10 8.91
N PRO A 129 10.51 2.94 9.51
CA PRO A 129 11.07 2.55 10.80
C PRO A 129 12.58 2.33 10.67
N VAL A 130 13.32 2.66 11.73
CA VAL A 130 14.73 2.29 11.80
C VAL A 130 14.82 0.79 12.03
N SER A 131 15.50 0.08 11.14
CA SER A 131 15.73 -1.36 11.23
C SER A 131 17.05 -1.74 10.57
N VAL A 132 17.51 -2.97 10.76
CA VAL A 132 18.76 -3.46 10.17
C VAL A 132 18.44 -4.51 9.10
N LEU A 133 18.77 -4.19 7.85
CA LEU A 133 18.55 -5.04 6.67
C LEU A 133 19.84 -5.13 5.84
N GLU A 134 20.89 -5.73 6.41
CA GLU A 134 22.21 -5.85 5.78
C GLU A 134 22.20 -6.60 4.43
N HIS A 135 21.18 -7.45 4.20
CA HIS A 135 21.01 -8.17 2.94
C HIS A 135 20.34 -7.35 1.83
N VAL A 136 19.86 -6.14 2.14
CA VAL A 136 19.22 -5.24 1.19
C VAL A 136 20.26 -4.24 0.67
N THR A 137 20.27 -4.04 -0.64
CA THR A 137 21.01 -2.95 -1.28
C THR A 137 20.04 -1.95 -1.91
N PHE A 138 20.13 -0.68 -1.51
CA PHE A 138 19.42 0.40 -2.20
C PHE A 138 20.22 0.88 -3.41
N THR A 139 19.56 1.16 -4.53
CA THR A 139 20.28 1.69 -5.70
C THR A 139 19.46 2.69 -6.49
N GLN A 140 20.14 3.53 -7.26
CA GLN A 140 19.49 4.47 -8.16
C GLN A 140 18.87 3.73 -9.34
N PHE A 141 17.60 4.04 -9.64
CA PHE A 141 16.92 3.57 -10.84
C PHE A 141 17.30 4.39 -12.10
N ILE A 142 17.90 5.55 -11.89
CA ILE A 142 18.02 6.66 -12.84
C ILE A 142 19.29 7.47 -12.56
N GLY A 143 19.81 8.11 -13.60
CA GLY A 143 21.00 8.95 -13.48
C GLY A 143 20.75 10.20 -12.68
N GLU A 144 21.83 10.93 -12.41
CA GLU A 144 21.76 12.18 -11.70
C GLU A 144 20.88 13.20 -12.44
N ASN A 145 19.82 13.63 -11.76
CA ASN A 145 18.81 14.55 -12.28
C ASN A 145 19.15 16.03 -12.04
N MET A 146 20.39 16.30 -11.62
CA MET A 146 20.92 17.65 -11.34
C MET A 146 20.14 18.46 -10.30
N LYS A 147 19.33 17.82 -9.45
CA LYS A 147 18.61 18.49 -8.35
C LYS A 147 19.51 18.75 -7.14
N TYR A 148 20.66 19.38 -7.36
CA TYR A 148 21.68 19.60 -6.32
C TYR A 148 21.22 20.48 -5.14
N LYS A 149 20.16 21.28 -5.33
CA LYS A 149 19.53 22.10 -4.27
C LYS A 149 18.34 21.43 -3.57
N SER A 150 18.12 20.13 -3.78
CA SER A 150 17.03 19.37 -3.17
C SER A 150 17.54 18.13 -2.45
N ALA A 151 16.96 17.82 -1.29
CA ALA A 151 17.16 16.55 -0.61
C ALA A 151 16.48 15.38 -1.36
N ALA A 152 15.50 15.67 -2.24
CA ALA A 152 14.83 14.71 -3.10
C ALA A 152 15.57 14.46 -4.44
N GLY A 153 16.89 14.62 -4.44
CA GLY A 153 17.78 14.20 -5.53
C GLY A 153 18.05 12.70 -5.47
N SER A 154 18.31 12.07 -6.63
CA SER A 154 18.41 10.61 -6.78
C SER A 154 19.46 9.97 -5.85
N MET A 155 20.70 10.48 -5.83
CA MET A 155 21.76 9.96 -4.96
C MET A 155 21.42 10.08 -3.46
N ARG A 156 20.93 11.26 -3.03
CA ARG A 156 20.63 11.53 -1.62
C ARG A 156 19.48 10.70 -1.09
N MET A 157 18.50 10.39 -1.93
CA MET A 157 17.38 9.53 -1.55
C MET A 157 17.83 8.09 -1.30
N VAL A 158 18.76 7.59 -2.11
CA VAL A 158 19.34 6.25 -1.94
C VAL A 158 20.14 6.14 -0.65
N GLU A 159 20.97 7.14 -0.36
CA GLU A 159 21.71 7.22 0.90
C GLU A 159 20.76 7.33 2.11
N LEU A 160 19.74 8.18 2.04
CA LEU A 160 18.76 8.37 3.12
C LEU A 160 17.99 7.07 3.42
N ALA A 161 17.53 6.37 2.37
CA ALA A 161 16.83 5.11 2.54
C ALA A 161 17.73 4.04 3.17
N ALA A 162 18.96 3.90 2.67
CA ALA A 162 19.92 2.96 3.23
C ALA A 162 20.23 3.24 4.70
N ALA A 163 20.32 4.52 5.09
CA ALA A 163 20.51 4.92 6.48
C ALA A 163 19.34 4.50 7.39
N ARG A 164 18.08 4.55 6.90
CA ARG A 164 16.90 4.08 7.67
C ARG A 164 16.94 2.57 7.94
N PHE A 165 17.55 1.81 7.05
CA PHE A 165 17.57 0.35 7.12
C PHE A 165 18.94 -0.23 7.50
N SER A 166 19.92 0.61 7.87
CA SER A 166 21.32 0.20 8.06
C SER A 166 21.81 -0.74 6.96
N ALA A 167 21.41 -0.43 5.73
CA ALA A 167 21.58 -1.24 4.54
C ALA A 167 22.71 -0.68 3.66
N GLU A 168 23.18 -1.46 2.70
CA GLU A 168 24.14 -0.98 1.72
C GLU A 168 23.45 -0.15 0.63
N TYR A 169 24.22 0.68 -0.06
CA TYR A 169 23.72 1.38 -1.24
C TYR A 169 24.74 1.53 -2.37
N LEU A 170 24.22 1.59 -3.60
CA LEU A 170 24.97 1.77 -4.83
C LEU A 170 24.41 2.95 -5.62
N THR A 171 25.27 3.90 -5.96
CA THR A 171 24.92 5.08 -6.76
C THR A 171 25.31 4.88 -8.22
N MET A 172 24.60 5.54 -9.11
CA MET A 172 24.94 5.55 -10.53
C MET A 172 25.75 6.79 -10.86
N THR A 173 26.96 6.58 -11.36
CA THR A 173 27.91 7.64 -11.70
C THR A 173 27.67 8.15 -13.12
N GLY A 174 26.60 8.94 -13.31
CA GLY A 174 26.31 9.55 -14.61
C GLY A 174 25.06 10.41 -14.61
N PRO A 175 24.94 11.37 -15.55
CA PRO A 175 23.74 12.19 -15.67
C PRO A 175 22.57 11.37 -16.19
N LEU A 176 21.36 11.79 -15.83
CA LEU A 176 20.13 11.21 -16.37
C LEU A 176 19.99 11.38 -17.89
N TYR A 177 20.46 12.52 -18.40
CA TYR A 177 20.38 12.86 -19.81
C TYR A 177 21.78 12.95 -20.42
N ILE A 178 22.02 12.14 -21.44
CA ILE A 178 23.22 12.20 -22.28
C ILE A 178 22.72 12.39 -23.72
N ILE A 179 23.05 13.54 -24.31
CA ILE A 179 22.55 13.93 -25.63
C ILE A 179 23.29 13.17 -26.74
N ASP A 180 24.59 12.94 -26.57
CA ASP A 180 25.40 12.23 -27.55
C ASP A 180 25.36 10.72 -27.31
N ASP A 181 24.86 9.99 -28.32
CA ASP A 181 24.69 8.53 -28.25
C ASP A 181 26.01 7.80 -28.05
N ALA A 182 27.09 8.25 -28.70
CA ALA A 182 28.41 7.64 -28.55
C ALA A 182 28.94 7.80 -27.10
N THR A 183 28.67 8.94 -26.47
CA THR A 183 28.97 9.17 -25.05
C THR A 183 28.12 8.29 -24.15
N ARG A 184 26.81 8.15 -24.41
CA ARG A 184 25.92 7.28 -23.63
C ARG A 184 26.42 5.84 -23.64
N GLU A 185 26.76 5.32 -24.81
CA GLU A 185 27.23 3.94 -24.96
C GLU A 185 28.57 3.70 -24.27
N LYS A 186 29.52 4.63 -24.40
CA LYS A 186 30.83 4.51 -23.73
C LYS A 186 30.71 4.64 -22.22
N MET A 187 29.89 5.57 -21.72
CA MET A 187 29.64 5.71 -20.27
C MET A 187 29.01 4.45 -19.67
N ALA A 188 28.14 3.76 -20.41
CA ALA A 188 27.55 2.51 -19.96
C ALA A 188 28.58 1.36 -19.83
N GLN A 189 29.75 1.47 -20.46
CA GLN A 189 30.84 0.49 -20.39
C GLN A 189 31.84 0.80 -19.25
N GLU A 190 31.75 1.98 -18.63
CA GLU A 190 32.66 2.38 -17.56
C GLU A 190 32.53 1.47 -16.34
N ILE A 191 33.66 1.18 -15.69
CA ILE A 191 33.69 0.28 -14.51
C ILE A 191 32.89 0.88 -13.35
N ALA A 192 32.88 2.21 -13.24
CA ALA A 192 32.19 2.92 -12.16
C ALA A 192 30.66 2.77 -12.17
N VAL A 193 30.04 2.44 -13.31
CA VAL A 193 28.59 2.24 -13.41
C VAL A 193 28.17 0.76 -13.28
N GLN A 194 29.11 -0.17 -13.49
CA GLN A 194 28.78 -1.61 -13.53
C GLN A 194 28.13 -2.13 -12.24
N PRO A 195 28.54 -1.75 -11.02
CA PRO A 195 27.88 -2.24 -9.80
C PRO A 195 26.39 -1.87 -9.73
N ALA A 196 26.05 -0.61 -10.03
CA ALA A 196 24.66 -0.14 -10.01
C ALA A 196 23.83 -0.81 -11.13
N PHE A 197 24.40 -0.97 -12.33
CA PHE A 197 23.77 -1.68 -13.44
C PHE A 197 23.59 -3.19 -13.19
N ALA A 198 24.54 -3.84 -12.53
CA ALA A 198 24.41 -5.24 -12.16
C ALA A 198 23.32 -5.43 -11.11
N ALA A 199 23.20 -4.51 -10.15
CA ALA A 199 22.14 -4.48 -9.17
C ALA A 199 20.76 -4.21 -9.82
N SER A 200 20.70 -3.33 -10.83
CA SER A 200 19.45 -3.02 -11.53
C SER A 200 18.85 -4.17 -12.30
N ASN A 201 19.68 -5.02 -12.88
CA ASN A 201 19.24 -6.24 -13.56
C ASN A 201 18.67 -7.32 -12.62
N ARG A 202 18.67 -7.08 -11.30
CA ARG A 202 18.18 -8.02 -10.27
C ARG A 202 17.07 -7.41 -9.40
N TRP A 203 16.48 -6.29 -9.82
CA TRP A 203 15.45 -5.62 -9.04
C TRP A 203 14.25 -6.52 -8.77
N THR A 204 13.83 -6.53 -7.50
CA THR A 204 12.59 -7.19 -7.07
C THR A 204 11.47 -6.17 -6.90
N TYR A 205 11.80 -4.91 -6.53
CA TYR A 205 10.84 -3.80 -6.37
C TYR A 205 11.49 -2.45 -6.71
N TYR A 206 10.68 -1.50 -7.20
CA TYR A 206 11.11 -0.12 -7.47
C TYR A 206 10.06 0.89 -6.99
N LEU A 207 10.52 2.04 -6.47
CA LEU A 207 9.66 3.14 -6.05
C LEU A 207 9.73 4.30 -7.05
N GLN A 208 8.57 4.70 -7.57
CA GLN A 208 8.39 5.83 -8.48
C GLN A 208 7.35 6.80 -7.92
N PRO A 209 7.51 8.11 -8.19
CA PRO A 209 6.57 9.13 -7.72
C PRO A 209 5.18 8.98 -8.32
#